data_AF-A0A319BLT2-F1
#
_entry.id   AF-A0A319BLT2-F1
#
_cell.length_a   1.000
_cell.length_b   1.000
_cell.length_c   1.000
_cell.angle_alpha   90.00
_cell.angle_beta   90.00
_cell.angle_gamma   90.00
#
_symmetry.space_group_name_H-M   'P 1'
#
loop_
_entity.id
_entity.type
_entity.pdbx_description
1 polymer ?
#
loop_
_entity_poly.entity_id
_entity_poly.type
_entity_poly.pdbx_seq_one_letter_code
_entity_poly.pdbx_strand_id
1 'polypeptide(L)'
;MMSLLSLLSLPLFHHLASAGTIYHSNFTSGLSPFSACNVESPSYSTATDGNLTVYFDESYYDGTRDRKGAEICVFENDTTTNVAQMTKEGWQGFSIYVPSVTYPTDKSAIIAQQFCPGGCSSWCGTVEIVNNTLQTTHRAACSTGTTATIVDDIERDAWHSVVVHMRVSEESDGAYEVWWDGEQVYSVSDIDVGFGTWDDDDALTTGWYFKNGEYCIDTDAYTDATRTLYFDNITWYETDDGSDDGTEVLSARLQPGQDPLVKEWIGIFLIFFTVFAFFLATFWVAYTSQVIGALAAIEDPNSDPPPYIRLDNQATNSNDPEFTTTPVSKPITSDLRTSINYLFTLGGGGIFSTFRGFRMYLAFISLDMVLALLIPAFIPIPIHMTLASILANFMGRMFLARWQMAWVHVVIADKSPFVGYRRMLGYQHWRRIAPVAVLHSAVMSVTSSLNLAVSRAVGWVIVGILGGEGSSGGKGEGGFGVVLLFMFFFLLTVPVNAIFTRVAASMLPEGLDPIVPFDRQFGGKVKMGGGGERLDIVDAWGTFELSARVRYFKIVFQAIAIEIVLGVVGGLLVLGELKWLLYSH
;
A
#
# COMPACT_ATOMS: atom_id res chain seq x y z
N MET A 1 -4.85 1.68 -19.35
CA MET A 1 -3.58 1.19 -18.77
C MET A 1 -2.91 2.10 -17.75
N MET A 2 -3.31 3.37 -17.52
CA MET A 2 -2.65 4.25 -16.52
C MET A 2 -3.51 4.66 -15.31
N SER A 3 -4.76 4.20 -15.17
CA SER A 3 -5.65 4.68 -14.10
C SER A 3 -5.46 3.99 -12.73
N LEU A 4 -4.79 2.84 -12.65
CA LEU A 4 -4.61 2.14 -11.37
C LEU A 4 -3.36 2.56 -10.59
N LEU A 5 -2.32 3.05 -11.27
CA LEU A 5 -1.03 3.37 -10.63
C LEU A 5 -0.94 4.81 -10.08
N SER A 6 -1.81 5.72 -10.51
CA SER A 6 -1.87 7.11 -10.01
C SER A 6 -2.60 7.25 -8.67
N LEU A 7 -3.03 6.14 -8.05
CA LEU A 7 -3.73 6.10 -6.76
C LEU A 7 -2.79 5.97 -5.54
N LEU A 8 -1.47 5.86 -5.75
CA LEU A 8 -0.50 5.53 -4.69
C LEU A 8 0.44 6.68 -4.30
N SER A 9 0.16 7.91 -4.69
CA SER A 9 0.98 9.06 -4.31
C SER A 9 0.13 10.23 -3.80
N LEU A 10 -0.26 10.18 -2.53
CA LEU A 10 -0.67 11.34 -1.74
C LEU A 10 -0.01 11.22 -0.36
N PRO A 11 0.70 12.26 0.12
CA PRO A 11 1.24 12.27 1.46
C PRO A 11 0.07 12.46 2.44
N LEU A 12 -0.31 11.39 3.14
CA LEU A 12 -1.26 11.47 4.24
C LEU A 12 -0.46 11.81 5.51
N PHE A 13 -0.16 13.08 5.69
CA PHE A 13 0.25 13.62 6.98
C PHE A 13 -0.49 14.93 7.19
N HIS A 14 -0.84 15.20 8.45
CA HIS A 14 -1.56 16.36 9.02
C HIS A 14 -3.05 16.11 9.29
N HIS A 15 -3.36 15.59 10.49
CA HIS A 15 -3.75 16.41 11.65
C HIS A 15 -4.18 15.47 12.80
N LEU A 16 -3.31 15.27 13.80
CA LEU A 16 -3.73 14.91 15.15
C LEU A 16 -3.41 16.14 16.01
N ALA A 17 -4.40 17.02 16.15
CA ALA A 17 -4.40 18.02 17.19
C ALA A 17 -5.01 17.34 18.42
N SER A 18 -4.16 16.78 19.30
CA SER A 18 -4.62 16.30 20.61
C SER A 18 -4.85 17.51 21.51
N ALA A 19 -5.98 17.54 22.19
CA ALA A 19 -6.45 18.65 23.02
C ALA A 19 -6.19 18.46 24.53
N GLY A 20 -5.37 17.48 24.94
CA GLY A 20 -4.99 17.25 26.34
C GLY A 20 -3.51 17.52 26.66
N THR A 21 -3.18 17.66 27.95
CA THR A 21 -1.78 17.77 28.41
C THR A 21 -1.11 16.38 28.39
N ILE A 22 0.08 16.29 27.78
CA ILE A 22 0.87 15.04 27.73
C ILE A 22 2.20 15.23 28.47
N TYR A 23 2.46 14.37 29.46
CA TYR A 23 3.80 14.16 30.01
C TYR A 23 4.39 12.89 29.41
N HIS A 24 5.51 13.00 28.71
CA HIS A 24 6.11 11.87 28.01
C HIS A 24 7.63 11.89 28.08
N SER A 25 8.25 10.72 28.27
CA SER A 25 9.69 10.53 28.09
C SER A 25 10.02 9.12 27.63
N ASN A 26 11.01 9.01 26.73
CA ASN A 26 11.74 7.79 26.39
C ASN A 26 13.12 7.74 27.06
N PHE A 27 13.37 8.63 28.04
CA PHE A 27 14.58 8.69 28.86
C PHE A 27 15.92 8.85 28.13
N THR A 28 15.90 9.13 26.82
CA THR A 28 17.12 9.38 26.01
C THR A 28 17.84 10.68 26.38
N SER A 29 17.12 11.64 26.97
CA SER A 29 17.64 12.97 27.34
C SER A 29 17.67 13.22 28.85
N GLY A 30 17.39 12.20 29.66
CA GLY A 30 17.30 12.28 31.12
C GLY A 30 15.89 12.01 31.65
N LEU A 31 15.67 12.32 32.94
CA LEU A 31 14.39 12.05 33.62
C LEU A 31 13.25 13.01 33.23
N SER A 32 13.56 14.20 32.72
CA SER A 32 12.55 15.20 32.33
C SER A 32 11.51 14.62 31.37
N PRO A 33 10.21 14.97 31.50
CA PRO A 33 9.62 15.93 32.45
C PRO A 33 9.41 15.39 33.87
N PHE A 34 9.80 14.15 34.14
CA PHE A 34 9.64 13.52 35.45
C PHE A 34 10.79 13.86 36.40
N SER A 35 10.53 13.69 37.69
CA SER A 35 11.49 13.79 38.79
C SER A 35 11.43 12.54 39.65
N ALA A 36 12.57 12.08 40.16
CA ALA A 36 12.60 11.00 41.13
C ALA A 36 11.86 11.43 42.41
N CYS A 37 11.02 10.56 42.96
CA CYS A 37 10.21 10.82 44.13
C CYS A 37 10.10 9.57 45.01
N ASN A 38 9.73 9.76 46.28
CA ASN A 38 9.58 8.68 47.24
C ASN A 38 10.77 7.72 47.26
N VAL A 39 11.97 8.30 47.31
CA VAL A 39 13.24 7.61 47.13
C VAL A 39 14.33 8.20 48.02
N GLU A 40 15.17 7.35 48.58
CA GLU A 40 16.36 7.72 49.32
C GLU A 40 17.52 6.75 49.01
N SER A 41 18.74 7.29 48.92
CA SER A 41 19.96 6.51 48.68
C SER A 41 20.12 5.38 49.71
N PRO A 42 20.49 4.16 49.29
CA PRO A 42 21.06 3.80 47.98
C PRO A 42 20.02 3.47 46.89
N SER A 43 18.73 3.51 47.17
CA SER A 43 17.68 3.34 46.16
C SER A 43 17.63 4.55 45.23
N TYR A 44 17.23 4.35 43.97
CA TYR A 44 17.21 5.43 42.97
C TYR A 44 16.24 5.17 41.80
N SER A 45 15.78 6.26 41.20
CA SER A 45 15.13 6.31 39.89
C SER A 45 15.97 7.18 38.97
N THR A 46 16.59 6.62 37.93
CA THR A 46 17.51 7.35 37.05
C THR A 46 17.36 6.94 35.59
N ALA A 47 17.42 7.90 34.68
CA ALA A 47 17.52 7.63 33.25
C ALA A 47 18.95 7.19 32.90
N THR A 48 19.15 5.93 32.54
CA THR A 48 20.44 5.34 32.15
C THR A 48 20.27 4.59 30.84
N ASP A 49 21.22 4.73 29.90
CA ASP A 49 21.24 3.98 28.63
C ASP A 49 19.93 4.03 27.82
N GLY A 50 19.19 5.14 27.90
CA GLY A 50 17.96 5.34 27.13
C GLY A 50 16.71 4.65 27.70
N ASN A 51 16.72 4.29 28.99
CA ASN A 51 15.53 3.85 29.73
C ASN A 51 15.56 4.40 31.17
N LEU A 52 14.44 4.31 31.87
CA LEU A 52 14.36 4.56 33.31
C LEU A 52 14.76 3.29 34.06
N THR A 53 15.85 3.35 34.81
CA THR A 53 16.23 2.33 35.79
C THR A 53 15.67 2.69 37.17
N VAL A 54 14.93 1.77 37.77
CA VAL A 54 14.43 1.86 39.14
C VAL A 54 15.09 0.77 39.96
N TYR A 55 15.83 1.17 41.00
CA TYR A 55 16.57 0.26 41.87
C TYR A 55 16.14 0.46 43.31
N PHE A 56 15.86 -0.65 44.00
CA PHE A 56 15.53 -0.69 45.40
C PHE A 56 16.41 -1.68 46.18
N ASP A 57 16.86 -1.26 47.36
CA ASP A 57 17.63 -2.07 48.30
C ASP A 57 16.84 -2.24 49.61
N GLU A 58 16.32 -3.45 49.84
CA GLU A 58 15.50 -3.77 51.03
C GLU A 58 16.27 -3.54 52.33
N SER A 59 17.60 -3.69 52.34
CA SER A 59 18.42 -3.60 53.56
C SER A 59 18.46 -2.20 54.17
N TYR A 60 18.05 -1.19 53.41
CA TYR A 60 17.96 0.20 53.85
C TYR A 60 16.54 0.63 54.28
N TYR A 61 15.55 -0.27 54.20
CA TYR A 61 14.21 0.02 54.69
C TYR A 61 14.20 0.25 56.20
N ASP A 62 13.59 1.36 56.64
CA ASP A 62 13.51 1.76 58.05
C ASP A 62 12.08 2.00 58.55
N GLY A 63 11.08 1.58 57.76
CA GLY A 63 9.67 1.85 58.06
C GLY A 63 9.10 3.08 57.36
N THR A 64 9.93 3.96 56.81
CA THR A 64 9.47 5.21 56.16
C THR A 64 9.04 5.00 54.71
N ARG A 65 8.27 5.96 54.17
CA ARG A 65 7.78 5.91 52.78
C ARG A 65 8.93 6.04 51.77
N ASP A 66 9.88 6.94 52.02
CA ASP A 66 10.95 7.25 51.06
C ASP A 66 12.02 6.15 50.99
N ARG A 67 12.00 5.21 51.94
CA ARG A 67 12.83 3.99 51.91
C ARG A 67 12.04 2.73 51.56
N LYS A 68 10.85 2.87 50.98
CA LYS A 68 9.96 1.76 50.60
C LYS A 68 9.80 1.63 49.09
N GLY A 69 10.91 1.79 48.36
CA GLY A 69 10.97 1.73 46.91
C GLY A 69 11.62 2.97 46.30
N ALA A 70 11.31 3.22 45.02
CA ALA A 70 11.73 4.38 44.27
C ALA A 70 10.74 4.66 43.14
N GLU A 71 10.29 5.91 42.98
CA GLU A 71 9.27 6.28 42.01
C GLU A 71 9.69 7.48 41.16
N ILE A 72 8.88 7.80 40.16
CA ILE A 72 8.90 9.04 39.41
C ILE A 72 7.55 9.77 39.52
N CYS A 73 7.64 11.09 39.60
CA CYS A 73 6.54 12.01 39.78
C CYS A 73 6.71 13.23 38.86
N VAL A 74 5.66 14.04 38.74
CA VAL A 74 5.75 15.40 38.17
C VAL A 74 5.46 16.39 39.30
N PHE A 75 6.38 17.34 39.52
CA PHE A 75 6.26 18.33 40.59
C PHE A 75 5.96 19.72 40.05
N GLU A 76 5.27 20.53 40.86
CA GLU A 76 5.14 21.95 40.59
C GLU A 76 6.54 22.59 40.59
N ASN A 77 6.74 23.57 39.70
CA ASN A 77 8.04 24.22 39.53
C ASN A 77 8.63 24.67 40.87
N ASP A 78 9.89 24.30 41.10
CA ASP A 78 10.67 24.63 42.30
C ASP A 78 10.09 24.08 43.63
N THR A 79 9.27 23.03 43.59
CA THR A 79 8.72 22.36 44.79
C THR A 79 8.91 20.84 44.76
N THR A 80 8.45 20.16 45.82
CA THR A 80 8.27 18.70 45.88
C THR A 80 6.78 18.31 45.93
N THR A 81 5.89 19.23 45.54
CA THR A 81 4.44 19.01 45.52
C THR A 81 4.06 18.38 44.19
N ASN A 82 3.34 17.25 44.22
CA ASN A 82 2.87 16.61 42.99
C ASN A 82 1.85 17.50 42.26
N VAL A 83 2.01 17.62 40.95
CA VAL A 83 1.02 18.29 40.10
C VAL A 83 -0.21 17.39 40.00
N ALA A 84 -1.38 17.93 40.35
CA ALA A 84 -2.65 17.32 39.97
C ALA A 84 -2.79 17.43 38.45
N GLN A 85 -2.93 16.29 37.78
CA GLN A 85 -2.81 16.20 36.33
C GLN A 85 -4.17 16.14 35.63
N MET A 86 -5.19 15.61 36.30
CA MET A 86 -6.55 15.52 35.78
C MET A 86 -7.57 15.53 36.93
N THR A 87 -8.83 15.81 36.63
CA THR A 87 -9.94 15.90 37.57
C THR A 87 -11.01 14.84 37.34
N LYS A 88 -11.14 14.32 36.11
CA LYS A 88 -12.19 13.36 35.72
C LYS A 88 -11.63 12.11 35.05
N GLU A 89 -10.79 12.25 34.03
CA GLU A 89 -10.41 11.12 33.17
C GLU A 89 -8.98 11.24 32.67
N GLY A 90 -8.28 10.11 32.60
CA GLY A 90 -6.94 10.09 32.00
C GLY A 90 -6.35 8.70 31.82
N TRP A 91 -5.23 8.71 31.09
CA TRP A 91 -4.57 7.52 30.58
C TRP A 91 -3.11 7.49 30.99
N GLN A 92 -2.66 6.33 31.49
CA GLN A 92 -1.28 6.07 31.87
C GLN A 92 -0.72 4.91 31.07
N GLY A 93 0.32 5.16 30.29
CA GLY A 93 1.00 4.17 29.49
C GLY A 93 2.47 4.10 29.80
N PHE A 94 3.02 2.89 29.77
CA PHE A 94 4.46 2.66 29.95
C PHE A 94 4.88 1.31 29.38
N SER A 95 6.13 1.22 28.95
CA SER A 95 6.78 -0.06 28.69
C SER A 95 7.53 -0.50 29.95
N ILE A 96 7.46 -1.78 30.31
CA ILE A 96 8.17 -2.36 31.46
C ILE A 96 9.01 -3.55 31.02
N TYR A 97 10.21 -3.67 31.59
CA TYR A 97 11.07 -4.84 31.46
C TYR A 97 11.36 -5.38 32.85
N VAL A 98 11.03 -6.66 33.06
CA VAL A 98 11.28 -7.34 34.34
C VAL A 98 12.41 -8.35 34.17
N PRO A 99 13.62 -8.08 34.68
CA PRO A 99 14.77 -8.96 34.50
C PRO A 99 14.68 -10.20 35.38
N SER A 100 14.98 -11.37 34.83
CA SER A 100 15.02 -12.63 35.59
C SER A 100 16.16 -12.67 36.63
N VAL A 101 17.21 -11.89 36.42
CA VAL A 101 18.43 -11.89 37.25
C VAL A 101 18.33 -10.95 38.45
N THR A 102 17.77 -9.75 38.26
CA THR A 102 17.81 -8.66 39.25
C THR A 102 16.46 -8.38 39.90
N TYR A 103 15.38 -9.03 39.47
CA TYR A 103 14.07 -8.91 40.09
C TYR A 103 13.57 -10.29 40.58
N PRO A 104 13.49 -10.53 41.89
CA PRO A 104 13.07 -11.82 42.42
C PRO A 104 11.61 -12.16 42.08
N THR A 105 11.29 -13.45 41.94
CA THR A 105 9.95 -13.93 41.54
C THR A 105 8.98 -14.11 42.70
N ASP A 106 9.40 -13.86 43.93
CA ASP A 106 8.64 -14.05 45.18
C ASP A 106 8.39 -12.73 45.92
N LYS A 107 8.40 -11.62 45.18
CA LYS A 107 8.31 -10.26 45.71
C LYS A 107 7.16 -9.50 45.07
N SER A 108 6.66 -8.49 45.77
CA SER A 108 5.56 -7.66 45.28
C SER A 108 5.88 -6.17 45.31
N ALA A 109 5.49 -5.46 44.25
CA ALA A 109 5.62 -4.01 44.18
C ALA A 109 4.50 -3.40 43.33
N ILE A 110 4.04 -2.23 43.72
CA ILE A 110 3.18 -1.40 42.88
C ILE A 110 4.07 -0.71 41.85
N ILE A 111 3.80 -0.91 40.56
CA ILE A 111 4.61 -0.39 39.45
C ILE A 111 4.00 0.84 38.77
N ALA A 112 2.70 1.04 38.93
CA ALA A 112 1.98 2.23 38.52
C ALA A 112 0.88 2.55 39.54
N GLN A 113 0.72 3.84 39.87
CA GLN A 113 -0.32 4.32 40.78
C GLN A 113 -1.13 5.44 40.13
N GLN A 114 -2.45 5.33 40.23
CA GLN A 114 -3.37 6.46 40.07
C GLN A 114 -3.66 7.01 41.47
N PHE A 115 -3.11 8.19 41.78
CA PHE A 115 -3.06 8.73 43.13
C PHE A 115 -4.13 9.80 43.35
N CYS A 116 -4.98 9.58 44.35
CA CYS A 116 -6.02 10.51 44.78
C CYS A 116 -5.56 11.26 46.04
N PRO A 117 -5.13 12.55 45.92
CA PRO A 117 -4.62 13.33 47.06
C PRO A 117 -5.72 13.79 48.02
N GLY A 118 -6.98 13.80 47.58
CA GLY A 118 -8.13 14.14 48.42
C GLY A 118 -8.47 13.05 49.47
N GLY A 119 -9.18 13.44 50.53
CA GLY A 119 -9.60 12.50 51.57
C GLY A 119 -8.45 11.99 52.43
N CYS A 120 -8.10 10.70 52.31
CA CYS A 120 -6.99 10.10 53.06
C CYS A 120 -5.62 10.22 52.36
N SER A 121 -5.55 10.83 51.16
CA SER A 121 -4.33 10.97 50.35
C SER A 121 -3.65 9.62 50.08
N SER A 122 -4.19 8.84 49.15
CA SER A 122 -3.68 7.51 48.81
C SER A 122 -3.95 7.15 47.34
N TRP A 123 -3.41 6.04 46.87
CA TRP A 123 -3.75 5.50 45.54
C TRP A 123 -5.23 5.14 45.47
N CYS A 124 -5.88 5.38 44.34
CA CYS A 124 -7.24 4.95 44.04
C CYS A 124 -7.26 3.86 42.95
N GLY A 125 -6.17 3.75 42.18
CA GLY A 125 -5.89 2.66 41.26
C GLY A 125 -4.41 2.27 41.28
N THR A 126 -4.11 1.03 40.91
CA THR A 126 -2.75 0.47 40.89
C THR A 126 -2.59 -0.63 39.85
N VAL A 127 -1.38 -0.76 39.32
CA VAL A 127 -0.89 -1.98 38.66
C VAL A 127 0.30 -2.50 39.47
N GLU A 128 0.29 -3.80 39.76
CA GLU A 128 1.19 -4.43 40.73
C GLU A 128 1.83 -5.69 40.14
N ILE A 129 3.13 -5.86 40.39
CA ILE A 129 3.75 -7.18 40.29
C ILE A 129 3.54 -7.86 41.64
N VAL A 130 2.99 -9.06 41.63
CA VAL A 130 2.83 -9.90 42.83
C VAL A 130 3.43 -11.25 42.53
N ASN A 131 4.62 -11.52 43.08
CA ASN A 131 5.47 -12.64 42.72
C ASN A 131 5.90 -12.57 41.23
N ASN A 132 5.27 -13.37 40.36
CA ASN A 132 5.45 -13.32 38.91
C ASN A 132 4.14 -13.04 38.15
N THR A 133 3.08 -12.65 38.86
CA THR A 133 1.80 -12.28 38.24
C THR A 133 1.69 -10.77 38.15
N LEU A 134 0.88 -10.30 37.20
CA LEU A 134 0.45 -8.91 37.14
C LEU A 134 -0.97 -8.79 37.68
N GLN A 135 -1.16 -7.87 38.62
CA GLN A 135 -2.46 -7.59 39.22
C GLN A 135 -2.82 -6.13 39.04
N THR A 136 -4.11 -5.84 39.06
CA THR A 136 -4.63 -4.48 39.12
C THR A 136 -5.61 -4.35 40.27
N THR A 137 -5.59 -3.20 40.94
CA THR A 137 -6.53 -2.88 42.02
C THR A 137 -7.08 -1.48 41.88
N HIS A 138 -8.40 -1.32 42.03
CA HIS A 138 -9.08 -0.02 42.06
C HIS A 138 -10.04 0.09 43.25
N ARG A 139 -10.36 1.31 43.67
CA ARG A 139 -11.26 1.56 44.82
C ARG A 139 -11.93 2.94 44.80
N ALA A 140 -13.14 2.99 45.36
CA ALA A 140 -13.96 4.20 45.55
C ALA A 140 -13.71 4.94 46.88
N ALA A 141 -12.91 4.35 47.78
CA ALA A 141 -12.65 4.91 49.10
C ALA A 141 -11.32 4.38 49.65
N CYS A 142 -10.88 4.95 50.77
CA CYS A 142 -9.71 4.51 51.52
C CYS A 142 -9.97 3.22 52.32
N SER A 143 -10.42 2.20 51.61
CA SER A 143 -10.82 0.89 52.10
C SER A 143 -10.18 -0.19 51.22
N THR A 144 -10.61 -1.44 51.43
CA THR A 144 -10.24 -2.57 50.57
C THR A 144 -10.70 -2.31 49.14
N GLY A 145 -9.78 -2.43 48.18
CA GLY A 145 -10.10 -2.32 46.75
C GLY A 145 -10.53 -3.63 46.12
N THR A 146 -10.98 -3.53 44.87
CA THR A 146 -11.26 -4.67 44.00
C THR A 146 -9.98 -5.05 43.28
N THR A 147 -9.48 -6.27 43.49
CA THR A 147 -8.25 -6.77 42.89
C THR A 147 -8.53 -7.86 41.86
N ALA A 148 -7.86 -7.82 40.71
CA ALA A 148 -7.87 -8.86 39.69
C ALA A 148 -6.45 -9.22 39.27
N THR A 149 -6.18 -10.51 39.08
CA THR A 149 -4.99 -10.96 38.34
C THR A 149 -5.28 -10.82 36.85
N ILE A 150 -4.41 -10.09 36.15
CA ILE A 150 -4.58 -9.73 34.72
C ILE A 150 -3.54 -10.41 33.82
N VAL A 151 -2.42 -10.87 34.39
CA VAL A 151 -1.43 -11.74 33.74
C VAL A 151 -0.99 -12.79 34.75
N ASP A 152 -1.16 -14.08 34.41
CA ASP A 152 -0.87 -15.19 35.32
C ASP A 152 0.64 -15.50 35.47
N ASP A 153 1.44 -15.16 34.46
CA ASP A 153 2.88 -15.40 34.43
C ASP A 153 3.55 -14.37 33.51
N ILE A 154 4.28 -13.42 34.09
CA ILE A 154 4.98 -12.38 33.32
C ILE A 154 6.17 -13.03 32.60
N GLU A 155 6.25 -12.85 31.27
CA GLU A 155 7.43 -13.22 30.51
C GLU A 155 8.62 -12.34 30.96
N ARG A 156 9.67 -12.98 31.47
CA ARG A 156 10.86 -12.26 31.94
C ARG A 156 11.78 -11.94 30.78
N ASP A 157 12.65 -10.97 30.99
CA ASP A 157 13.69 -10.56 30.04
C ASP A 157 13.16 -10.06 28.68
N ALA A 158 11.91 -9.59 28.66
CA ALA A 158 11.24 -8.97 27.52
C ALA A 158 10.61 -7.62 27.93
N TRP A 159 10.41 -6.74 26.94
CA TRP A 159 9.66 -5.50 27.11
C TRP A 159 8.17 -5.75 26.88
N HIS A 160 7.34 -5.28 27.79
CA HIS A 160 5.88 -5.35 27.70
C HIS A 160 5.27 -3.95 27.75
N SER A 161 4.20 -3.73 26.99
CA SER A 161 3.44 -2.47 27.05
C SER A 161 2.25 -2.59 27.99
N VAL A 162 2.05 -1.56 28.81
CA VAL A 162 0.93 -1.45 29.74
C VAL A 162 0.22 -0.13 29.49
N VAL A 163 -1.11 -0.19 29.36
CA VAL A 163 -1.98 1.00 29.34
C VAL A 163 -3.02 0.86 30.43
N VAL A 164 -3.23 1.91 31.20
CA VAL A 164 -4.28 2.03 32.22
C VAL A 164 -5.16 3.22 31.86
N HIS A 165 -6.47 3.00 31.89
CA HIS A 165 -7.48 4.04 31.76
C HIS A 165 -8.25 4.12 33.07
N MET A 166 -8.42 5.33 33.61
CA MET A 166 -9.26 5.56 34.77
C MET A 166 -10.12 6.80 34.55
N ARG A 167 -11.44 6.61 34.69
CA ARG A 167 -12.43 7.69 34.81
C ARG A 167 -13.03 7.65 36.19
N VAL A 168 -12.81 8.70 36.99
CA VAL A 168 -13.32 8.78 38.37
C VAL A 168 -14.82 9.09 38.39
N SER A 169 -15.52 8.58 39.39
CA SER A 169 -16.94 8.87 39.64
C SER A 169 -17.36 8.51 41.07
N GLU A 170 -18.24 9.31 41.67
CA GLU A 170 -19.06 8.93 42.84
C GLU A 170 -20.55 8.70 42.51
N GLU A 171 -20.92 8.82 41.23
CA GLU A 171 -22.28 8.62 40.70
C GLU A 171 -22.44 7.33 39.88
N SER A 172 -21.52 6.37 40.04
CA SER A 172 -21.47 5.11 39.31
C SER A 172 -21.36 5.25 37.78
N ASP A 173 -20.64 6.26 37.30
CA ASP A 173 -20.29 6.47 35.88
C ASP A 173 -18.77 6.28 35.62
N GLY A 174 -18.06 5.71 36.60
CA GLY A 174 -16.62 5.51 36.53
C GLY A 174 -16.23 4.30 35.69
N ALA A 175 -14.97 4.30 35.27
CA ALA A 175 -14.37 3.21 34.50
C ALA A 175 -12.93 2.95 34.95
N TYR A 176 -12.52 1.69 34.89
CA TYR A 176 -11.13 1.28 35.13
C TYR A 176 -10.75 0.13 34.20
N GLU A 177 -9.77 0.36 33.33
CA GLU A 177 -9.42 -0.57 32.26
C GLU A 177 -7.90 -0.71 32.11
N VAL A 178 -7.44 -1.90 31.73
CA VAL A 178 -6.02 -2.21 31.58
C VAL A 178 -5.78 -3.01 30.31
N TRP A 179 -4.76 -2.62 29.56
CA TRP A 179 -4.22 -3.35 28.42
C TRP A 179 -2.80 -3.83 28.71
N TRP A 180 -2.50 -5.04 28.25
CA TRP A 180 -1.18 -5.67 28.29
C TRP A 180 -0.81 -6.11 26.87
N ASP A 181 0.32 -5.64 26.35
CA ASP A 181 0.80 -5.92 24.99
C ASP A 181 -0.27 -5.67 23.90
N GLY A 182 -1.09 -4.62 24.11
CA GLY A 182 -2.17 -4.21 23.20
C GLY A 182 -3.49 -4.96 23.38
N GLU A 183 -3.55 -6.02 24.19
CA GLU A 183 -4.79 -6.73 24.52
C GLU A 183 -5.46 -6.14 25.77
N GLN A 184 -6.78 -5.88 25.72
CA GLN A 184 -7.53 -5.43 26.89
C GLN A 184 -7.71 -6.61 27.85
N VAL A 185 -6.93 -6.65 28.92
CA VAL A 185 -6.90 -7.73 29.91
C VAL A 185 -7.82 -7.48 31.11
N TYR A 186 -8.26 -6.24 31.29
CA TYR A 186 -9.23 -5.87 32.33
C TYR A 186 -10.08 -4.69 31.88
N SER A 187 -11.38 -4.74 32.16
CA SER A 187 -12.30 -3.61 31.95
C SER A 187 -13.48 -3.74 32.91
N VAL A 188 -13.80 -2.63 33.57
CA VAL A 188 -15.01 -2.45 34.36
C VAL A 188 -15.52 -1.03 34.17
N SER A 189 -16.83 -0.89 34.01
CA SER A 189 -17.55 0.37 33.85
C SER A 189 -18.71 0.44 34.84
N ASP A 190 -19.36 1.60 34.91
CA ASP A 190 -20.53 1.85 35.74
C ASP A 190 -20.23 1.63 37.25
N ILE A 191 -19.05 2.06 37.68
CA ILE A 191 -18.55 1.89 39.05
C ILE A 191 -18.22 3.23 39.71
N ASP A 192 -18.27 3.24 41.04
CA ASP A 192 -17.61 4.29 41.81
C ASP A 192 -16.10 3.98 41.87
N VAL A 193 -15.26 4.95 41.52
CA VAL A 193 -13.80 4.83 41.56
C VAL A 193 -13.16 6.20 41.74
N GLY A 194 -12.09 6.26 42.52
CA GLY A 194 -11.54 7.53 42.98
C GLY A 194 -12.18 8.00 44.29
N PHE A 195 -11.51 8.92 44.97
CA PHE A 195 -12.03 9.53 46.19
C PHE A 195 -11.40 10.90 46.43
N GLY A 196 -12.17 11.81 47.01
CA GLY A 196 -11.71 13.15 47.34
C GLY A 196 -12.88 14.09 47.59
N THR A 197 -12.76 15.32 47.11
CA THR A 197 -13.85 16.29 47.12
C THR A 197 -14.36 16.44 45.70
N TRP A 198 -15.64 16.10 45.50
CA TRP A 198 -16.31 16.13 44.22
C TRP A 198 -17.04 17.46 43.99
N ASP A 199 -17.19 17.84 42.72
CA ASP A 199 -18.05 18.94 42.29
C ASP A 199 -19.37 18.45 41.66
N ASP A 200 -20.18 19.38 41.18
CA ASP A 200 -21.50 19.09 40.58
C ASP A 200 -21.39 18.37 39.22
N ASP A 201 -20.19 18.24 38.64
CA ASP A 201 -19.92 17.56 37.36
C ASP A 201 -19.31 16.16 37.55
N ASP A 202 -19.39 15.61 38.78
CA ASP A 202 -18.83 14.31 39.16
C ASP A 202 -17.30 14.25 38.94
N ALA A 203 -16.59 15.37 39.13
CA ALA A 203 -15.15 15.48 39.00
C ALA A 203 -14.47 15.81 40.34
N LEU A 204 -13.21 15.40 40.50
CA LEU A 204 -12.41 15.67 41.70
C LEU A 204 -11.84 17.08 41.66
N THR A 205 -12.34 17.97 42.52
CA THR A 205 -11.90 19.37 42.64
C THR A 205 -10.41 19.55 42.98
N THR A 206 -9.82 18.60 43.72
CA THR A 206 -8.38 18.61 44.03
C THR A 206 -7.52 17.99 42.94
N GLY A 207 -8.16 17.41 41.92
CA GLY A 207 -7.56 16.54 40.93
C GLY A 207 -6.91 15.29 41.51
N TRP A 208 -6.32 14.50 40.61
CA TRP A 208 -5.57 13.29 40.86
C TRP A 208 -4.41 13.19 39.85
N TYR A 209 -3.46 12.27 40.08
CA TYR A 209 -2.23 12.22 39.28
C TYR A 209 -1.62 10.82 39.22
N PHE A 210 -0.75 10.60 38.24
CA PHE A 210 -0.04 9.34 38.07
C PHE A 210 1.32 9.29 38.76
N LYS A 211 1.76 8.08 39.08
CA LYS A 211 3.15 7.72 39.40
C LYS A 211 3.55 6.42 38.72
N ASN A 212 4.83 6.29 38.40
CA ASN A 212 5.45 5.04 37.95
C ASN A 212 6.70 4.75 38.78
N GLY A 213 7.08 3.48 38.95
CA GLY A 213 8.30 3.09 39.64
C GLY A 213 8.17 1.76 40.34
N GLU A 214 8.73 1.63 41.54
CA GLU A 214 8.43 0.53 42.45
C GLU A 214 8.08 1.06 43.84
N TYR A 215 6.90 0.69 44.33
CA TYR A 215 6.53 0.84 45.74
C TYR A 215 6.34 -0.55 46.36
N CYS A 216 7.32 -0.99 47.13
CA CYS A 216 7.49 -2.38 47.57
C CYS A 216 6.60 -2.67 48.77
N ILE A 217 5.35 -3.05 48.52
CA ILE A 217 4.31 -3.17 49.55
C ILE A 217 4.49 -4.35 50.52
N ASP A 218 5.25 -5.36 50.13
CA ASP A 218 5.45 -6.65 50.80
C ASP A 218 6.50 -6.61 51.91
N THR A 219 6.41 -5.65 52.83
CA THR A 219 7.44 -5.45 53.88
C THR A 219 7.70 -6.66 54.75
N ASP A 220 6.69 -7.52 54.96
CA ASP A 220 6.83 -8.76 55.73
C ASP A 220 7.67 -9.82 54.99
N ALA A 221 7.85 -9.67 53.68
CA ALA A 221 8.64 -10.55 52.83
C ALA A 221 10.07 -10.03 52.60
N TYR A 222 10.49 -8.94 53.26
CA TYR A 222 11.84 -8.39 53.08
C TYR A 222 12.90 -9.32 53.67
N THR A 223 13.97 -9.53 52.89
CA THR A 223 15.05 -10.47 53.17
C THR A 223 16.40 -9.89 52.77
N ASP A 224 16.54 -8.56 52.83
CA ASP A 224 17.70 -7.81 52.33
C ASP A 224 17.97 -8.04 50.83
N ALA A 225 16.91 -8.29 50.03
CA ALA A 225 17.04 -8.44 48.58
C ALA A 225 17.15 -7.07 47.89
N THR A 226 17.74 -7.09 46.70
CA THR A 226 17.71 -5.93 45.78
C THR A 226 16.72 -6.20 44.66
N ARG A 227 16.03 -5.16 44.20
CA ARG A 227 15.06 -5.23 43.10
C ARG A 227 15.42 -4.18 42.05
N THR A 228 15.32 -4.54 40.79
CA THR A 228 15.56 -3.61 39.68
C THR A 228 14.57 -3.82 38.57
N LEU A 229 13.87 -2.75 38.21
CA LEU A 229 12.95 -2.67 37.07
C LEU A 229 13.45 -1.65 36.07
N TYR A 230 13.10 -1.86 34.80
CA TYR A 230 13.32 -0.87 33.77
C TYR A 230 11.99 -0.45 33.15
N PHE A 231 11.85 0.84 32.89
CA PHE A 231 10.71 1.41 32.21
C PHE A 231 11.15 2.21 30.99
N ASP A 232 10.29 2.29 29.99
CA ASP A 232 10.48 3.17 28.83
C ASP A 232 9.13 3.70 28.33
N ASN A 233 9.17 4.70 27.46
CA ASN A 233 8.00 5.30 26.81
C ASN A 233 6.87 5.70 27.77
N ILE A 234 7.21 6.13 28.99
CA ILE A 234 6.20 6.55 29.98
C ILE A 234 5.44 7.76 29.42
N THR A 235 4.12 7.64 29.38
CA THR A 235 3.19 8.62 28.82
C THR A 235 2.00 8.77 29.74
N TRP A 236 1.78 9.98 30.24
CA TRP A 236 0.60 10.36 31.03
C TRP A 236 -0.20 11.36 30.21
N TYR A 237 -1.46 11.04 29.93
CA TYR A 237 -2.34 11.83 29.07
C TYR A 237 -3.62 12.18 29.81
N GLU A 238 -3.84 13.48 29.98
CA GLU A 238 -5.07 14.07 30.50
C GLU A 238 -6.15 14.11 29.42
N THR A 239 -7.38 13.70 29.74
CA THR A 239 -8.52 13.69 28.79
C THR A 239 -9.81 14.24 29.43
N ASP A 240 -9.69 15.21 30.34
CA ASP A 240 -10.83 15.83 31.04
C ASP A 240 -11.82 16.55 30.09
N ASP A 241 -11.42 16.83 28.85
CA ASP A 241 -12.28 17.43 27.82
C ASP A 241 -13.24 16.42 27.15
N GLY A 242 -13.19 15.15 27.57
CA GLY A 242 -14.02 14.07 27.02
C GLY A 242 -13.48 13.50 25.70
N SER A 243 -12.19 13.69 25.39
CA SER A 243 -11.55 13.03 24.25
C SER A 243 -11.52 11.51 24.43
N ASP A 244 -11.98 10.76 23.43
CA ASP A 244 -12.21 9.31 23.48
C ASP A 244 -11.05 8.45 22.93
N ASP A 245 -9.94 9.07 22.50
CA ASP A 245 -8.89 8.43 21.70
C ASP A 245 -7.57 8.11 22.44
N GLY A 246 -7.59 8.09 23.78
CA GLY A 246 -6.38 7.84 24.58
C GLY A 246 -5.65 6.53 24.22
N THR A 247 -6.37 5.45 23.90
CA THR A 247 -5.73 4.20 23.42
C THR A 247 -4.87 4.41 22.18
N GLU A 248 -5.31 5.19 21.19
CA GLU A 248 -4.54 5.43 19.96
C GLU A 248 -3.30 6.29 20.24
N VAL A 249 -3.46 7.34 21.05
CA VAL A 249 -2.38 8.25 21.45
C VAL A 249 -1.28 7.51 22.21
N LEU A 250 -1.65 6.61 23.13
CA LEU A 250 -0.70 5.85 23.93
C LEU A 250 -0.12 4.65 23.16
N SER A 251 -0.91 3.90 22.39
CA SER A 251 -0.41 2.76 21.62
C SER A 251 0.62 3.17 20.56
N ALA A 252 0.46 4.36 19.97
CA ALA A 252 1.46 4.93 19.06
C ALA A 252 2.82 5.21 19.75
N ARG A 253 2.84 5.39 21.07
CA ARG A 253 4.03 5.74 21.85
C ARG A 253 4.67 4.55 22.57
N LEU A 254 3.93 3.47 22.81
CA LEU A 254 4.36 2.32 23.61
C LEU A 254 4.96 1.16 22.82
N GLN A 255 5.12 1.30 21.50
CA GLN A 255 5.69 0.24 20.69
C GLN A 255 7.12 -0.12 21.14
N PRO A 256 7.39 -1.40 21.46
CA PRO A 256 8.73 -1.87 21.78
C PRO A 256 9.66 -1.54 20.61
N GLY A 257 10.91 -1.15 20.93
CA GLY A 257 11.93 -0.68 19.98
C GLY A 257 12.31 -1.65 18.85
N GLN A 258 11.40 -1.90 17.90
CA GLN A 258 11.79 -1.97 16.50
C GLN A 258 12.00 -0.53 16.08
N ASP A 259 13.26 -0.16 15.83
CA ASP A 259 13.66 1.13 15.28
C ASP A 259 12.62 1.54 14.21
N PRO A 260 11.73 2.52 14.49
CA PRO A 260 10.57 2.80 13.64
C PRO A 260 11.00 3.10 12.21
N LEU A 261 12.22 3.65 12.08
CA LEU A 261 12.93 3.82 10.83
C LEU A 261 13.06 2.51 10.04
N VAL A 262 13.55 1.41 10.65
CA VAL A 262 13.77 0.13 9.96
C VAL A 262 12.45 -0.51 9.50
N LYS A 263 11.41 -0.48 10.34
CA LYS A 263 10.09 -1.00 9.99
C LYS A 263 9.43 -0.18 8.88
N GLU A 264 9.52 1.14 8.95
CA GLU A 264 9.07 2.04 7.88
C GLU A 264 9.82 1.77 6.57
N TRP A 265 11.14 1.64 6.60
CA TRP A 265 11.93 1.33 5.41
C TRP A 265 11.58 -0.04 4.83
N ILE A 266 11.33 -1.06 5.66
CA ILE A 266 10.88 -2.37 5.19
C ILE A 266 9.49 -2.27 4.56
N GLY A 267 8.54 -1.59 5.21
CA GLY A 267 7.19 -1.42 4.68
C GLY A 267 7.17 -0.63 3.38
N ILE A 268 7.89 0.49 3.30
CA ILE A 268 8.06 1.29 2.09
C ILE A 268 8.73 0.46 0.98
N PHE A 269 9.76 -0.32 1.32
CA PHE A 269 10.43 -1.19 0.36
C PHE A 269 9.49 -2.28 -0.18
N LEU A 270 8.71 -2.93 0.69
CA LEU A 270 7.73 -3.94 0.28
C LEU A 270 6.67 -3.36 -0.65
N ILE A 271 6.07 -2.22 -0.29
CA ILE A 271 5.11 -1.51 -1.13
C ILE A 271 5.73 -1.17 -2.48
N PHE A 272 6.94 -0.59 -2.48
CA PHE A 272 7.64 -0.25 -3.72
C PHE A 272 7.91 -1.49 -4.57
N PHE A 273 8.38 -2.58 -3.96
CA PHE A 273 8.68 -3.83 -4.65
C PHE A 273 7.41 -4.44 -5.26
N THR A 274 6.30 -4.49 -4.51
CA THR A 274 5.02 -5.02 -4.98
C THR A 274 4.48 -4.18 -6.13
N VAL A 275 4.45 -2.85 -5.99
CA VAL A 275 4.04 -1.94 -7.08
C VAL A 275 4.91 -2.13 -8.32
N PHE A 276 6.22 -2.22 -8.14
CA PHE A 276 7.17 -2.41 -9.24
C PHE A 276 7.01 -3.77 -9.93
N ALA A 277 6.83 -4.85 -9.16
CA ALA A 277 6.65 -6.20 -9.67
C ALA A 277 5.34 -6.34 -10.47
N PHE A 278 4.24 -5.83 -9.93
CA PHE A 278 2.95 -5.84 -10.63
C PHE A 278 2.94 -4.91 -11.84
N PHE A 279 3.60 -3.75 -11.77
CA PHE A 279 3.83 -2.90 -12.93
C PHE A 279 4.56 -3.66 -14.06
N LEU A 280 5.64 -4.36 -13.72
CA LEU A 280 6.40 -5.16 -14.69
C LEU A 280 5.54 -6.29 -15.28
N ALA A 281 4.73 -6.97 -14.45
CA ALA A 281 3.83 -8.03 -14.89
C ALA A 281 2.74 -7.53 -15.83
N THR A 282 2.07 -6.42 -15.49
CA THR A 282 1.06 -5.79 -16.36
C THR A 282 1.70 -5.32 -17.67
N PHE A 283 2.87 -4.70 -17.61
CA PHE A 283 3.61 -4.27 -18.79
C PHE A 283 3.99 -5.45 -19.69
N TRP A 284 4.39 -6.58 -19.11
CA TRP A 284 4.69 -7.81 -19.83
C TRP A 284 3.45 -8.35 -20.58
N VAL A 285 2.30 -8.42 -19.90
CA VAL A 285 1.04 -8.88 -20.49
C VAL A 285 0.60 -7.95 -21.63
N ALA A 286 0.65 -6.64 -21.41
CA ALA A 286 0.29 -5.64 -22.40
C ALA A 286 1.19 -5.71 -23.65
N TYR A 287 2.50 -5.86 -23.47
CA TYR A 287 3.43 -6.00 -24.59
C TYR A 287 3.20 -7.30 -25.36
N THR A 288 3.08 -8.42 -24.67
CA THR A 288 2.89 -9.74 -25.29
C THR A 288 1.57 -9.80 -26.06
N SER A 289 0.50 -9.22 -25.50
CA SER A 289 -0.80 -9.18 -26.17
C SER A 289 -0.80 -8.31 -27.42
N GLN A 290 -0.03 -7.21 -27.46
CA GLN A 290 0.13 -6.41 -28.66
C GLN A 290 0.92 -7.13 -29.76
N VAL A 291 1.98 -7.87 -29.40
CA VAL A 291 2.73 -8.69 -30.36
C VAL A 291 1.83 -9.78 -30.96
N ILE A 292 1.16 -10.56 -30.12
CA ILE A 292 0.29 -11.65 -30.58
C ILE A 292 -0.94 -11.10 -31.31
N GLY A 293 -1.50 -9.98 -30.85
CA GLY A 293 -2.60 -9.29 -31.52
C GLY A 293 -2.22 -8.78 -32.90
N ALA A 294 -0.99 -8.27 -33.07
CA ALA A 294 -0.50 -7.86 -34.38
C ALA A 294 -0.42 -9.03 -35.36
N LEU A 295 0.06 -10.19 -34.91
CA LEU A 295 0.08 -11.43 -35.70
C LEU A 295 -1.34 -11.91 -36.00
N ALA A 296 -2.24 -11.91 -35.02
CA ALA A 296 -3.61 -12.39 -35.19
C ALA A 296 -4.42 -11.53 -36.16
N ALA A 297 -4.12 -10.23 -36.23
CA ALA A 297 -4.77 -9.30 -37.15
C ALA A 297 -4.42 -9.54 -38.62
N ILE A 298 -3.27 -10.17 -38.90
CA ILE A 298 -2.77 -10.40 -40.27
C ILE A 298 -2.74 -11.87 -40.68
N GLU A 299 -2.78 -12.79 -39.71
CA GLU A 299 -2.63 -14.22 -39.97
C GLU A 299 -3.81 -14.77 -40.78
N ASP A 300 -3.47 -15.32 -41.94
CA ASP A 300 -4.37 -16.04 -42.83
C ASP A 300 -3.84 -17.45 -43.11
N PRO A 301 -4.37 -18.50 -42.46
CA PRO A 301 -3.91 -19.88 -42.63
C PRO A 301 -4.12 -20.45 -44.04
N ASN A 302 -4.95 -19.78 -44.85
CA ASN A 302 -5.28 -20.20 -46.21
C ASN A 302 -4.52 -19.38 -47.28
N SER A 303 -3.58 -18.51 -46.88
CA SER A 303 -2.83 -17.68 -47.82
C SER A 303 -1.88 -18.53 -48.69
N ASP A 304 -1.90 -18.30 -50.00
CA ASP A 304 -1.01 -18.94 -50.99
C ASP A 304 0.00 -17.88 -51.50
N PRO A 305 1.33 -18.15 -51.54
CA PRO A 305 1.99 -19.41 -51.19
C PRO A 305 2.16 -19.62 -49.67
N PRO A 306 2.20 -20.88 -49.20
CA PRO A 306 2.49 -21.20 -47.81
C PRO A 306 3.89 -20.72 -47.40
N PRO A 307 4.11 -20.34 -46.12
CA PRO A 307 5.41 -19.88 -45.66
C PRO A 307 6.49 -20.95 -45.82
N TYR A 308 7.74 -20.52 -45.99
CA TYR A 308 8.91 -21.39 -45.96
C TYR A 308 9.01 -22.07 -44.59
N ILE A 309 8.50 -23.30 -44.49
CA ILE A 309 8.75 -24.17 -43.33
C ILE A 309 10.24 -24.46 -43.31
N ARG A 310 10.94 -24.05 -42.26
CA ARG A 310 12.32 -24.46 -41.99
C ARG A 310 12.33 -25.97 -41.72
N LEU A 311 12.56 -26.76 -42.77
CA LEU A 311 12.85 -28.19 -42.72
C LEU A 311 14.27 -28.42 -42.15
N ASP A 312 14.50 -28.04 -40.91
CA ASP A 312 15.64 -28.59 -40.16
C ASP A 312 15.09 -29.78 -39.36
N ASN A 313 15.09 -30.94 -40.04
CA ASN A 313 15.01 -32.33 -39.55
C ASN A 313 14.02 -33.18 -40.36
N GLN A 314 14.36 -33.47 -41.61
CA GLN A 314 13.83 -34.66 -42.28
C GLN A 314 15.00 -35.56 -42.67
N ALA A 315 15.26 -36.57 -41.84
CA ALA A 315 15.82 -37.80 -42.38
C ALA A 315 14.74 -38.41 -43.29
N THR A 316 15.08 -38.44 -44.58
CA THR A 316 14.42 -39.10 -45.70
C THR A 316 13.64 -40.36 -45.34
N ASN A 317 12.41 -40.46 -45.83
CA ASN A 317 11.90 -41.66 -46.48
C ASN A 317 10.76 -41.25 -47.44
N SER A 318 11.09 -41.25 -48.72
CA SER A 318 10.19 -41.05 -49.85
C SER A 318 9.61 -42.40 -50.26
N ASN A 319 8.29 -42.56 -50.18
CA ASN A 319 7.43 -43.35 -51.09
C ASN A 319 5.98 -43.32 -50.57
N ASP A 320 5.13 -42.48 -51.16
CA ASP A 320 3.74 -42.84 -51.48
C ASP A 320 3.11 -41.76 -52.37
N PRO A 321 2.41 -42.12 -53.47
CA PRO A 321 1.52 -41.23 -54.20
C PRO A 321 0.08 -41.48 -53.77
N GLU A 322 -0.69 -40.44 -53.41
CA GLU A 322 -2.11 -40.23 -53.78
C GLU A 322 -2.69 -38.97 -53.10
N PHE A 323 -3.79 -38.48 -53.68
CA PHE A 323 -4.41 -37.17 -53.64
C PHE A 323 -5.11 -36.74 -52.32
N THR A 324 -5.40 -35.44 -52.24
CA THR A 324 -6.52 -34.78 -51.51
C THR A 324 -6.49 -34.68 -49.99
N THR A 325 -5.98 -33.55 -49.50
CA THR A 325 -6.70 -32.49 -48.75
C THR A 325 -5.60 -31.66 -48.11
N THR A 326 -5.37 -30.42 -48.56
CA THR A 326 -4.46 -29.50 -47.86
C THR A 326 -4.98 -29.37 -46.43
N PRO A 327 -4.26 -29.85 -45.40
CA PRO A 327 -4.76 -29.71 -44.04
C PRO A 327 -4.76 -28.22 -43.74
N VAL A 328 -5.93 -27.66 -43.45
CA VAL A 328 -6.07 -26.29 -42.94
C VAL A 328 -5.23 -26.21 -41.69
N SER A 329 -4.03 -25.62 -41.80
CA SER A 329 -3.10 -25.55 -40.69
C SER A 329 -3.77 -24.73 -39.57
N LYS A 330 -3.77 -25.27 -38.35
CA LYS A 330 -4.34 -24.57 -37.21
C LYS A 330 -3.61 -23.23 -37.07
N PRO A 331 -4.32 -22.09 -36.98
CA PRO A 331 -3.66 -20.79 -36.83
C PRO A 331 -2.73 -20.79 -35.61
N ILE A 332 -1.53 -20.24 -35.78
CA ILE A 332 -0.55 -20.04 -34.73
C ILE A 332 -1.17 -19.20 -33.61
N THR A 333 -1.98 -18.20 -33.96
CA THR A 333 -2.67 -17.33 -33.00
C THR A 333 -3.98 -17.89 -32.43
N SER A 334 -4.26 -19.18 -32.61
CA SER A 334 -5.48 -19.82 -32.09
C SER A 334 -5.60 -19.82 -30.57
N ASP A 335 -4.46 -19.78 -29.88
CA ASP A 335 -4.35 -19.69 -28.43
C ASP A 335 -3.11 -18.87 -28.03
N LEU A 336 -3.21 -18.14 -26.92
CA LEU A 336 -2.11 -17.35 -26.34
C LEU A 336 -0.92 -18.26 -26.02
N ARG A 337 -1.16 -19.43 -25.42
CA ARG A 337 -0.09 -20.37 -25.05
C ARG A 337 0.66 -20.88 -26.28
N THR A 338 -0.07 -21.26 -27.34
CA THR A 338 0.50 -21.70 -28.61
C THR A 338 1.32 -20.58 -29.25
N SER A 339 0.81 -19.35 -29.26
CA SER A 339 1.49 -18.18 -29.80
C SER A 339 2.79 -17.85 -29.05
N ILE A 340 2.75 -17.88 -27.72
CA ILE A 340 3.92 -17.64 -26.86
C ILE A 340 4.98 -18.71 -27.10
N ASN A 341 4.58 -19.99 -27.12
CA ASN A 341 5.50 -21.09 -27.40
C ASN A 341 6.11 -20.98 -28.79
N TYR A 342 5.33 -20.59 -29.80
CA TYR A 342 5.83 -20.36 -31.15
C TYR A 342 6.86 -19.23 -31.19
N LEU A 343 6.59 -18.09 -30.54
CA LEU A 343 7.55 -16.98 -30.46
C LEU A 343 8.81 -17.36 -29.69
N PHE A 344 8.66 -18.15 -28.62
CA PHE A 344 9.76 -18.65 -27.81
C PHE A 344 10.69 -19.59 -28.60
N THR A 345 10.12 -20.54 -29.35
CA THR A 345 10.92 -21.44 -30.21
C THR A 345 11.58 -20.69 -31.36
N LEU A 346 10.86 -19.74 -31.97
CA LEU A 346 11.39 -18.90 -33.06
C LEU A 346 12.59 -18.04 -32.60
N GLY A 347 12.57 -17.55 -31.36
CA GLY A 347 13.65 -16.75 -30.78
C GLY A 347 14.75 -17.55 -30.07
N GLY A 348 14.79 -18.88 -30.22
CA GLY A 348 15.88 -19.73 -29.70
C GLY A 348 15.79 -20.11 -28.23
N GLY A 349 14.63 -19.95 -27.58
CA GLY A 349 14.36 -20.49 -26.24
C GLY A 349 14.95 -19.72 -25.05
N GLY A 350 15.46 -18.50 -25.25
CA GLY A 350 15.84 -17.62 -24.14
C GLY A 350 14.64 -16.95 -23.46
N ILE A 351 14.79 -16.50 -22.22
CA ILE A 351 13.73 -15.78 -21.48
C ILE A 351 13.26 -14.51 -22.23
N PHE A 352 14.14 -13.92 -23.04
CA PHE A 352 13.85 -12.74 -23.86
C PHE A 352 13.46 -13.06 -25.33
N SER A 353 13.30 -14.33 -25.68
CA SER A 353 13.02 -14.77 -27.06
C SER A 353 11.67 -14.27 -27.60
N THR A 354 10.70 -14.01 -26.72
CA THR A 354 9.37 -13.47 -27.06
C THR A 354 9.38 -11.96 -27.34
N PHE A 355 10.48 -11.25 -27.08
CA PHE A 355 10.57 -9.79 -27.09
C PHE A 355 10.95 -9.17 -28.45
N ARG A 356 10.24 -9.56 -29.52
CA ARG A 356 10.45 -8.99 -30.86
C ARG A 356 10.07 -7.51 -30.92
N GLY A 357 11.03 -6.65 -31.21
CA GLY A 357 10.80 -5.20 -31.28
C GLY A 357 10.62 -4.51 -29.92
N PHE A 358 10.96 -5.18 -28.81
CA PHE A 358 10.77 -4.64 -27.46
C PHE A 358 11.49 -3.32 -27.20
N ARG A 359 12.75 -3.17 -27.63
CA ARG A 359 13.50 -1.90 -27.44
C ARG A 359 12.79 -0.73 -28.12
N MET A 360 12.20 -0.99 -29.28
CA MET A 360 11.46 0.00 -30.05
C MET A 360 10.10 0.31 -29.41
N TYR A 361 9.43 -0.72 -28.89
CA TYR A 361 8.20 -0.57 -28.11
C TYR A 361 8.42 0.24 -26.83
N LEU A 362 9.48 -0.07 -26.09
CA LEU A 362 9.84 0.62 -24.86
C LEU A 362 10.08 2.11 -25.13
N ALA A 363 10.87 2.44 -26.15
CA ALA A 363 11.09 3.83 -26.56
C ALA A 363 9.79 4.54 -26.96
N PHE A 364 8.89 3.85 -27.67
CA PHE A 364 7.57 4.38 -28.03
C PHE A 364 6.72 4.67 -26.81
N ILE A 365 6.58 3.70 -25.89
CA ILE A 365 5.77 3.87 -24.67
C ILE A 365 6.37 4.92 -23.74
N SER A 366 7.70 4.97 -23.59
CA SER A 366 8.33 6.02 -22.79
C SER A 366 8.06 7.41 -23.36
N LEU A 367 8.12 7.59 -24.69
CA LEU A 367 7.78 8.87 -25.33
C LEU A 367 6.29 9.20 -25.20
N ASP A 368 5.41 8.22 -25.38
CA ASP A 368 3.96 8.40 -25.21
C ASP A 368 3.61 8.74 -23.75
N MET A 369 4.27 8.12 -22.76
CA MET A 369 4.12 8.45 -21.34
C MET A 369 4.64 9.85 -21.01
N VAL A 370 5.82 10.22 -21.51
CA VAL A 370 6.37 11.57 -21.31
C VAL A 370 5.41 12.61 -21.90
N LEU A 371 4.85 12.37 -23.09
CA LEU A 371 3.85 13.24 -23.67
C LEU A 371 2.59 13.34 -22.79
N ALA A 372 2.09 12.21 -22.30
CA ALA A 372 0.91 12.15 -21.44
C ALA A 372 1.12 12.82 -20.06
N LEU A 373 2.34 12.79 -19.51
CA LEU A 373 2.68 13.33 -18.18
C LEU A 373 3.10 14.80 -18.22
N LEU A 374 3.84 15.24 -19.24
CA LEU A 374 4.33 16.61 -19.34
C LEU A 374 3.24 17.59 -19.81
N ILE A 375 2.31 17.19 -20.67
CA ILE A 375 1.24 18.09 -21.17
C ILE A 375 0.40 18.66 -20.01
N PRO A 376 -0.06 17.87 -19.01
CA PRO A 376 -0.76 18.40 -17.85
C PRO A 376 0.13 19.17 -16.86
N ALA A 377 1.42 18.84 -16.77
CA ALA A 377 2.34 19.44 -15.79
C ALA A 377 2.80 20.86 -16.17
N PHE A 378 2.94 21.16 -17.46
CA PHE A 378 3.37 22.48 -17.95
C PHE A 378 2.23 23.39 -18.40
N ILE A 379 1.01 22.86 -18.49
CA ILE A 379 -0.19 23.64 -18.81
C ILE A 379 -1.15 23.44 -17.65
N PRO A 380 -1.23 24.39 -16.68
CA PRO A 380 -2.25 24.35 -15.66
C PRO A 380 -3.59 24.57 -16.36
N ILE A 381 -4.28 23.48 -16.70
CA ILE A 381 -5.49 23.50 -17.53
C ILE A 381 -6.72 23.55 -16.62
N PRO A 382 -7.46 24.67 -16.59
CA PRO A 382 -8.85 24.70 -16.12
C PRO A 382 -9.72 23.90 -17.10
N ILE A 383 -10.86 23.43 -16.62
CA ILE A 383 -11.82 22.48 -17.22
C ILE A 383 -12.27 22.85 -18.67
N HIS A 384 -11.94 24.04 -19.16
CA HIS A 384 -12.24 24.52 -20.52
C HIS A 384 -11.20 24.16 -21.61
N MET A 385 -10.05 23.51 -21.29
CA MET A 385 -9.03 23.13 -22.32
C MET A 385 -8.89 21.63 -22.60
N THR A 386 -9.97 20.84 -22.51
CA THR A 386 -9.98 19.42 -22.94
C THR A 386 -9.62 19.26 -24.43
N LEU A 387 -10.01 20.21 -25.27
CA LEU A 387 -9.71 20.17 -26.70
C LEU A 387 -8.21 20.37 -26.99
N ALA A 388 -7.53 21.25 -26.24
CA ALA A 388 -6.11 21.52 -26.43
C ALA A 388 -5.25 20.31 -26.01
N SER A 389 -5.60 19.63 -24.91
CA SER A 389 -4.91 18.41 -24.48
C SER A 389 -5.17 17.24 -25.43
N ILE A 390 -6.40 17.10 -25.95
CA ILE A 390 -6.72 16.13 -27.01
C ILE A 390 -5.90 16.42 -28.26
N LEU A 391 -5.80 17.68 -28.69
CA LEU A 391 -5.07 18.07 -29.88
C LEU A 391 -3.56 17.88 -29.72
N ALA A 392 -3.00 18.21 -28.55
CA ALA A 392 -1.58 17.98 -28.26
C ALA A 392 -1.23 16.48 -28.24
N ASN A 393 -2.05 15.65 -27.61
CA ASN A 393 -1.92 14.18 -27.67
C ASN A 393 -2.04 13.65 -29.11
N PHE A 394 -3.01 14.16 -29.87
CA PHE A 394 -3.20 13.79 -31.26
C PHE A 394 -1.96 14.12 -32.11
N MET A 395 -1.42 15.33 -31.97
CA MET A 395 -0.23 15.75 -32.71
C MET A 395 0.99 14.90 -32.34
N GLY A 396 1.22 14.64 -31.05
CA GLY A 396 2.32 13.79 -30.61
C GLY A 396 2.19 12.34 -31.10
N ARG A 397 0.98 11.75 -31.02
CA ARG A 397 0.71 10.42 -31.57
C ARG A 397 0.87 10.36 -33.09
N MET A 398 0.49 11.40 -33.81
CA MET A 398 0.76 11.53 -35.23
C MET A 398 2.28 11.49 -35.51
N PHE A 399 3.10 12.24 -34.76
CA PHE A 399 4.56 12.15 -34.91
C PHE A 399 5.10 10.74 -34.67
N LEU A 400 4.52 10.01 -33.73
CA LEU A 400 4.90 8.63 -33.38
C LEU A 400 4.27 7.56 -34.30
N ALA A 401 3.31 7.89 -35.16
CA ALA A 401 2.61 6.88 -35.98
C ALA A 401 3.55 6.13 -36.94
N ARG A 402 4.61 6.78 -37.45
CA ARG A 402 5.65 6.08 -38.24
C ARG A 402 6.45 5.10 -37.40
N TRP A 403 6.70 5.47 -36.15
CA TRP A 403 7.38 4.59 -35.21
C TRP A 403 6.50 3.37 -34.94
N GLN A 404 5.21 3.56 -34.68
CA GLN A 404 4.28 2.44 -34.49
C GLN A 404 4.20 1.52 -35.73
N MET A 405 4.12 2.07 -36.93
CA MET A 405 4.13 1.29 -38.17
C MET A 405 5.41 0.45 -38.30
N ALA A 406 6.56 1.06 -38.06
CA ALA A 406 7.82 0.34 -38.19
C ALA A 406 8.04 -0.67 -37.04
N TRP A 407 7.42 -0.46 -35.87
CA TRP A 407 7.32 -1.49 -34.83
C TRP A 407 6.52 -2.70 -35.32
N VAL A 408 5.38 -2.49 -35.98
CA VAL A 408 4.59 -3.59 -36.60
C VAL A 408 5.46 -4.38 -37.57
N HIS A 409 6.24 -3.72 -38.43
CA HIS A 409 7.16 -4.41 -39.34
C HIS A 409 8.23 -5.24 -38.64
N VAL A 410 8.82 -4.74 -37.56
CA VAL A 410 9.79 -5.49 -36.75
C VAL A 410 9.15 -6.72 -36.09
N VAL A 411 7.89 -6.61 -35.67
CA VAL A 411 7.14 -7.71 -35.05
C VAL A 411 6.83 -8.82 -36.06
N ILE A 412 6.36 -8.45 -37.25
CA ILE A 412 5.85 -9.43 -38.23
C ILE A 412 6.94 -10.03 -39.13
N ALA A 413 8.06 -9.34 -39.35
CA ALA A 413 9.14 -9.83 -40.23
C ALA A 413 10.03 -10.85 -39.51
N ASP A 414 10.48 -11.90 -40.22
CA ASP A 414 11.37 -12.95 -39.71
C ASP A 414 12.77 -12.43 -39.37
N LYS A 415 13.34 -11.59 -40.23
CA LYS A 415 14.60 -10.88 -39.96
C LYS A 415 14.32 -9.44 -39.59
N SER A 416 14.98 -8.96 -38.54
CA SER A 416 14.78 -7.59 -38.09
C SER A 416 15.29 -6.58 -39.13
N PRO A 417 14.46 -5.60 -39.55
CA PRO A 417 14.83 -4.62 -40.58
C PRO A 417 15.76 -3.49 -40.09
N PHE A 418 16.58 -3.70 -39.05
CA PHE A 418 17.35 -2.62 -38.38
C PHE A 418 18.15 -1.72 -39.35
N VAL A 419 18.72 -2.27 -40.43
CA VAL A 419 19.46 -1.50 -41.46
C VAL A 419 18.50 -0.80 -42.46
N GLY A 420 17.33 -1.38 -42.71
CA GLY A 420 16.28 -0.85 -43.59
C GLY A 420 15.40 0.23 -42.95
N TYR A 421 15.37 0.32 -41.62
CA TYR A 421 14.53 1.26 -40.85
C TYR A 421 14.69 2.73 -41.28
N ARG A 422 15.92 3.16 -41.61
CA ARG A 422 16.18 4.53 -42.12
C ARG A 422 15.48 4.82 -43.45
N ARG A 423 15.29 3.82 -44.32
CA ARG A 423 14.57 3.99 -45.60
C ARG A 423 13.05 4.09 -45.40
N MET A 424 12.52 3.51 -44.32
CA MET A 424 11.08 3.44 -44.02
C MET A 424 10.54 4.75 -43.40
N LEU A 425 11.41 5.55 -42.79
CA LEU A 425 11.09 6.87 -42.23
C LEU A 425 10.96 8.01 -43.27
N GLY A 426 11.15 7.74 -44.58
CA GLY A 426 11.08 8.77 -45.63
C GLY A 426 9.70 9.43 -45.81
N TYR A 427 9.67 10.68 -46.30
CA TYR A 427 8.45 11.49 -46.48
C TYR A 427 7.40 10.85 -47.42
N GLN A 428 7.81 10.00 -48.36
CA GLN A 428 6.89 9.29 -49.26
C GLN A 428 6.05 8.23 -48.54
N HIS A 429 6.58 7.58 -47.50
CA HIS A 429 5.84 6.59 -46.70
C HIS A 429 4.85 7.26 -45.74
N TRP A 430 5.14 8.49 -45.30
CA TRP A 430 4.25 9.27 -44.45
C TRP A 430 2.88 9.51 -45.08
N ARG A 431 2.83 9.95 -46.35
CA ARG A 431 1.56 10.16 -47.07
C ARG A 431 0.71 8.90 -47.19
N ARG A 432 1.35 7.72 -47.16
CA ARG A 432 0.68 6.42 -47.28
C ARG A 432 0.01 5.99 -45.98
N ILE A 433 0.68 6.14 -44.83
CA ILE A 433 0.13 5.77 -43.51
C ILE A 433 -0.73 6.87 -42.88
N ALA A 434 -0.59 8.13 -43.30
CA ALA A 434 -1.24 9.27 -42.67
C ALA A 434 -2.77 9.13 -42.45
N PRO A 435 -3.59 8.63 -43.40
CA PRO A 435 -5.04 8.55 -43.18
C PRO A 435 -5.43 7.60 -42.05
N VAL A 436 -4.84 6.40 -42.00
CA VAL A 436 -5.10 5.44 -40.93
C VAL A 436 -4.48 5.91 -39.61
N ALA A 437 -3.34 6.60 -39.66
CA ALA A 437 -2.71 7.22 -38.51
C ALA A 437 -3.57 8.34 -37.91
N VAL A 438 -4.28 9.13 -38.72
CA VAL A 438 -5.23 10.15 -38.25
C VAL A 438 -6.38 9.49 -37.50
N LEU A 439 -7.00 8.44 -38.08
CA LEU A 439 -8.08 7.71 -37.42
C LEU A 439 -7.61 7.11 -36.08
N HIS A 440 -6.48 6.41 -36.11
CA HIS A 440 -5.89 5.77 -34.91
C HIS A 440 -5.54 6.80 -33.84
N SER A 441 -4.84 7.88 -34.21
CA SER A 441 -4.44 8.93 -33.28
C SER A 441 -5.64 9.66 -32.69
N ALA A 442 -6.69 9.92 -33.48
CA ALA A 442 -7.92 10.57 -32.99
C ALA A 442 -8.61 9.72 -31.94
N VAL A 443 -8.83 8.44 -32.24
CA VAL A 443 -9.47 7.49 -31.32
C VAL A 443 -8.65 7.33 -30.04
N MET A 444 -7.34 7.10 -30.15
CA MET A 444 -6.47 6.94 -28.99
C MET A 444 -6.39 8.20 -28.13
N SER A 445 -6.41 9.40 -28.73
CA SER A 445 -6.37 10.67 -27.99
C SER A 445 -7.67 10.92 -27.23
N VAL A 446 -8.83 10.60 -27.83
CA VAL A 446 -10.13 10.70 -27.15
C VAL A 446 -10.22 9.69 -26.02
N THR A 447 -9.86 8.43 -26.25
CA THR A 447 -9.85 7.39 -25.21
C THR A 447 -8.91 7.73 -24.06
N SER A 448 -7.70 8.24 -24.36
CA SER A 448 -6.74 8.65 -23.31
C SER A 448 -7.28 9.81 -22.46
N SER A 449 -7.96 10.77 -23.08
CA SER A 449 -8.54 11.93 -22.37
C SER A 449 -9.73 11.53 -21.49
N LEU A 450 -10.55 10.57 -21.96
CA LEU A 450 -11.64 9.99 -21.16
C LEU A 450 -11.10 9.22 -19.95
N ASN A 451 -10.02 8.46 -20.11
CA ASN A 451 -9.38 7.75 -19.00
C ASN A 451 -8.92 8.69 -17.88
N LEU A 452 -8.37 9.86 -18.25
CA LEU A 452 -7.97 10.86 -17.26
C LEU A 452 -9.17 11.41 -16.49
N ALA A 453 -10.29 11.67 -17.17
CA ALA A 453 -11.52 12.14 -16.52
C ALA A 453 -12.11 11.07 -15.56
N VAL A 454 -12.12 9.80 -15.98
CA VAL A 454 -12.60 8.67 -15.15
C VAL A 454 -11.70 8.44 -13.93
N SER A 455 -10.38 8.50 -14.11
CA SER A 455 -9.42 8.29 -13.01
C SER A 455 -9.61 9.29 -11.86
N ARG A 456 -9.97 10.54 -12.19
CA ARG A 456 -10.30 11.57 -11.20
C ARG A 456 -11.60 11.22 -10.48
N ALA A 457 -12.65 10.84 -11.19
CA ALA A 457 -13.94 10.45 -10.59
C ALA A 457 -13.81 9.23 -9.67
N VAL A 458 -13.02 8.21 -10.06
CA VAL A 458 -12.74 7.05 -9.21
C VAL A 458 -11.88 7.43 -8.01
N GLY A 459 -10.89 8.31 -8.17
CA GLY A 459 -10.12 8.86 -7.06
C GLY A 459 -10.99 9.56 -6.01
N TRP A 460 -11.97 10.36 -6.45
CA TRP A 460 -12.96 10.99 -5.55
C TRP A 460 -13.83 9.97 -4.80
N VAL A 461 -14.27 8.90 -5.45
CA VAL A 461 -15.05 7.83 -4.82
C VAL A 461 -14.21 7.07 -3.79
N ILE A 462 -12.95 6.77 -4.08
CA ILE A 462 -12.04 6.08 -3.17
C ILE A 462 -11.73 6.94 -1.94
N VAL A 463 -11.45 8.23 -2.13
CA VAL A 463 -11.25 9.19 -1.02
C VAL A 463 -12.51 9.29 -0.15
N GLY A 464 -13.71 9.30 -0.75
CA GLY A 464 -14.97 9.32 0.00
C GLY A 464 -15.35 8.01 0.71
N ILE A 465 -14.75 6.88 0.32
CA ILE A 465 -14.92 5.58 1.01
C ILE A 465 -13.87 5.43 2.14
N LEU A 466 -12.69 6.02 1.98
CA LEU A 466 -11.58 5.91 2.95
C LEU A 466 -11.55 7.03 4.00
N GLY A 467 -12.22 8.16 3.78
CA GLY A 467 -12.33 9.27 4.72
C GLY A 467 -13.77 9.42 5.24
N GLY A 468 -13.94 9.31 6.56
CA GLY A 468 -15.21 9.55 7.25
C GLY A 468 -15.73 10.96 7.00
N GLU A 469 -17.05 11.03 6.76
CA GLU A 469 -17.96 12.18 6.68
C GLU A 469 -17.45 13.49 6.04
N GLY A 470 -18.07 13.86 4.90
CA GLY A 470 -18.13 15.26 4.50
C GLY A 470 -18.05 15.54 2.99
N SER A 471 -18.91 14.94 2.17
CA SER A 471 -19.31 15.62 0.93
C SER A 471 -20.66 15.11 0.41
N SER A 472 -21.72 15.80 0.81
CA SER A 472 -22.98 15.77 0.06
C SER A 472 -22.76 16.40 -1.31
N GLY A 473 -23.00 15.67 -2.40
CA GLY A 473 -23.27 16.31 -3.69
C GLY A 473 -22.71 15.63 -4.93
N GLY A 474 -23.20 14.44 -5.26
CA GLY A 474 -23.01 13.89 -6.60
C GLY A 474 -24.08 12.84 -6.89
N LYS A 475 -25.22 13.26 -7.46
CA LYS A 475 -26.26 12.33 -7.94
C LYS A 475 -25.61 11.21 -8.75
N GLY A 476 -25.83 9.95 -8.35
CA GLY A 476 -25.32 8.74 -9.00
C GLY A 476 -25.74 8.53 -10.47
N GLU A 477 -26.47 9.47 -11.07
CA GLU A 477 -26.90 9.44 -12.47
C GLU A 477 -25.75 9.76 -13.47
N GLY A 478 -24.68 10.44 -13.03
CA GLY A 478 -23.53 10.77 -13.89
C GLY A 478 -22.54 9.61 -14.12
N GLY A 479 -22.43 8.67 -13.17
CA GLY A 479 -21.42 7.61 -13.22
C GLY A 479 -21.67 6.56 -14.30
N PHE A 480 -22.94 6.16 -14.50
CA PHE A 480 -23.30 5.13 -15.46
C PHE A 480 -23.05 5.57 -16.91
N GLY A 481 -23.38 6.81 -17.25
CA GLY A 481 -23.12 7.37 -18.59
C GLY A 481 -21.63 7.45 -18.91
N VAL A 482 -20.79 7.77 -17.92
CA VAL A 482 -19.33 7.81 -18.07
C VAL A 482 -18.73 6.41 -18.25
N VAL A 483 -19.22 5.40 -17.51
CA VAL A 483 -18.78 4.00 -17.67
C VAL A 483 -19.17 3.46 -19.05
N LEU A 484 -20.41 3.72 -19.51
CA LEU A 484 -20.85 3.33 -20.84
C LEU A 484 -20.03 4.01 -21.94
N LEU A 485 -19.73 5.30 -21.79
CA LEU A 485 -18.89 6.05 -22.73
C LEU A 485 -17.47 5.47 -22.79
N PHE A 486 -16.89 5.14 -21.64
CA PHE A 486 -15.60 4.47 -21.56
C PHE A 486 -15.63 3.11 -22.26
N MET A 487 -16.62 2.25 -21.97
CA MET A 487 -16.76 0.96 -22.65
C MET A 487 -16.91 1.11 -24.16
N PHE A 488 -17.67 2.11 -24.62
CA PHE A 488 -17.85 2.39 -26.04
C PHE A 488 -16.53 2.76 -26.73
N PHE A 489 -15.79 3.73 -26.20
CA PHE A 489 -14.50 4.14 -26.77
C PHE A 489 -13.45 3.04 -26.66
N PHE A 490 -13.49 2.25 -25.59
CA PHE A 490 -12.65 1.09 -25.45
C PHE A 490 -12.92 0.05 -26.56
N LEU A 491 -14.17 -0.32 -26.77
CA LEU A 491 -14.57 -1.22 -27.85
C LEU A 491 -14.25 -0.68 -29.24
N LEU A 492 -14.18 0.65 -29.40
CA LEU A 492 -13.79 1.31 -30.64
C LEU A 492 -12.27 1.26 -30.90
N THR A 493 -11.44 1.22 -29.86
CA THR A 493 -9.97 1.12 -30.02
C THR A 493 -9.52 -0.21 -30.61
N VAL A 494 -10.20 -1.31 -30.24
CA VAL A 494 -9.86 -2.68 -30.66
C VAL A 494 -9.88 -2.86 -32.19
N PRO A 495 -10.96 -2.52 -32.92
CA PRO A 495 -10.99 -2.61 -34.38
C PRO A 495 -10.05 -1.60 -35.05
N VAL A 496 -9.88 -0.40 -34.49
CA VAL A 496 -8.98 0.62 -35.04
C VAL A 496 -7.52 0.18 -34.98
N ASN A 497 -7.11 -0.50 -33.91
CA ASN A 497 -5.79 -1.15 -33.81
C ASN A 497 -5.60 -2.25 -34.86
N ALA A 498 -6.62 -3.06 -35.12
CA ALA A 498 -6.55 -4.10 -36.15
C ALA A 498 -6.40 -3.49 -37.55
N ILE A 499 -7.19 -2.46 -37.86
CA ILE A 499 -7.11 -1.72 -39.13
C ILE A 499 -5.71 -1.10 -39.30
N PHE A 500 -5.21 -0.39 -38.29
CA PHE A 500 -3.87 0.21 -38.35
C PHE A 500 -2.80 -0.84 -38.61
N THR A 501 -2.85 -1.96 -37.89
CA THR A 501 -1.90 -3.07 -38.04
C THR A 501 -1.95 -3.68 -39.45
N ARG A 502 -3.15 -3.93 -39.99
CA ARG A 502 -3.32 -4.51 -41.34
C ARG A 502 -2.83 -3.56 -42.44
N VAL A 503 -3.15 -2.26 -42.33
CA VAL A 503 -2.63 -1.25 -43.26
C VAL A 503 -1.10 -1.14 -43.15
N ALA A 504 -0.56 -1.13 -41.94
CA ALA A 504 0.89 -1.16 -41.73
C ALA A 504 1.53 -2.42 -42.35
N ALA A 505 0.95 -3.61 -42.13
CA ALA A 505 1.46 -4.87 -42.68
C ALA A 505 1.42 -4.92 -44.22
N SER A 506 0.42 -4.30 -44.86
CA SER A 506 0.39 -4.15 -46.33
C SER A 506 1.57 -3.34 -46.89
N MET A 507 2.22 -2.55 -46.03
CA MET A 507 3.40 -1.75 -46.38
C MET A 507 4.72 -2.46 -46.03
N LEU A 508 4.69 -3.76 -45.68
CA LEU A 508 5.89 -4.54 -45.42
C LEU A 508 6.72 -4.65 -46.72
N PRO A 509 8.03 -4.31 -46.71
CA PRO A 509 8.89 -4.41 -47.89
C PRO A 509 8.91 -5.81 -48.50
N GLU A 510 8.95 -5.89 -49.84
CA GLU A 510 8.86 -7.16 -50.58
C GLU A 510 9.96 -8.18 -50.21
N GLY A 511 11.13 -7.72 -49.74
CA GLY A 511 12.26 -8.56 -49.32
C GLY A 511 12.27 -9.02 -47.86
N LEU A 512 11.18 -8.84 -47.10
CA LEU A 512 11.11 -9.25 -45.68
C LEU A 512 10.00 -10.28 -45.45
N ASP A 513 10.37 -11.54 -45.29
CA ASP A 513 9.40 -12.63 -45.08
C ASP A 513 8.66 -12.48 -43.74
N PRO A 514 7.32 -12.67 -43.71
CA PRO A 514 6.55 -12.65 -42.48
C PRO A 514 6.73 -13.95 -41.68
N ILE A 515 6.60 -13.89 -40.35
CA ILE A 515 6.69 -15.07 -39.47
C ILE A 515 5.40 -15.90 -39.44
N VAL A 516 4.26 -15.30 -39.76
CA VAL A 516 2.96 -15.99 -39.88
C VAL A 516 2.51 -16.04 -41.34
N PRO A 517 1.72 -17.07 -41.72
CA PRO A 517 1.01 -17.07 -43.01
C PRO A 517 0.23 -15.76 -43.18
N PHE A 518 0.51 -15.04 -44.26
CA PHE A 518 0.05 -13.67 -44.46
C PHE A 518 -0.16 -13.39 -45.95
N ASP A 519 -1.41 -13.15 -46.34
CA ASP A 519 -1.72 -12.67 -47.68
C ASP A 519 -1.35 -11.18 -47.82
N ARG A 520 -0.20 -10.93 -48.45
CA ARG A 520 0.30 -9.57 -48.74
C ARG A 520 -0.62 -8.78 -49.69
N GLN A 521 -1.42 -9.47 -50.51
CA GLN A 521 -2.31 -8.84 -51.48
C GLN A 521 -3.71 -8.55 -50.91
N PHE A 522 -4.04 -9.09 -49.73
CA PHE A 522 -5.34 -8.98 -49.07
C PHE A 522 -6.51 -9.24 -50.04
N GLY A 523 -6.47 -10.36 -50.74
CA GLY A 523 -7.47 -10.76 -51.75
C GLY A 523 -7.36 -9.97 -53.06
N GLY A 524 -6.14 -9.58 -53.46
CA GLY A 524 -5.89 -8.84 -54.70
C GLY A 524 -6.19 -7.34 -54.63
N LYS A 525 -6.42 -6.80 -53.43
CA LYS A 525 -6.65 -5.37 -53.16
C LYS A 525 -5.37 -4.55 -53.16
N VAL A 526 -4.21 -5.22 -53.14
CA VAL A 526 -2.88 -4.61 -53.20
C VAL A 526 -2.06 -5.23 -54.34
N LYS A 527 -1.72 -4.47 -55.39
CA LYS A 527 -0.80 -4.89 -56.46
C LYS A 527 0.65 -4.72 -56.03
N MET A 528 1.42 -5.79 -56.19
CA MET A 528 2.88 -5.76 -56.09
C MET A 528 3.48 -5.13 -57.36
N GLY A 529 4.50 -4.28 -57.21
CA GLY A 529 5.33 -3.85 -58.35
C GLY A 529 5.13 -2.47 -58.97
N GLY A 530 4.42 -1.50 -58.35
CA GLY A 530 4.41 -0.15 -58.93
C GLY A 530 3.61 0.92 -58.20
N GLY A 531 4.31 1.79 -57.45
CA GLY A 531 3.95 3.19 -57.19
C GLY A 531 2.74 3.50 -56.30
N GLY A 532 1.66 2.74 -56.39
CA GLY A 532 0.46 2.98 -55.61
C GLY A 532 -0.42 1.74 -55.56
N GLU A 533 -0.49 1.11 -54.40
CA GLU A 533 -1.65 0.37 -53.93
C GLU A 533 -1.39 0.04 -52.45
N ARG A 534 -2.20 0.63 -51.58
CA ARG A 534 -2.21 0.40 -50.13
C ARG A 534 -3.57 -0.17 -49.81
N LEU A 535 -3.65 -0.96 -48.76
CA LEU A 535 -4.94 -1.36 -48.23
C LEU A 535 -5.67 -0.11 -47.70
N ASP A 536 -6.86 0.20 -48.24
CA ASP A 536 -7.68 1.29 -47.72
C ASP A 536 -8.25 0.93 -46.34
N ILE A 537 -8.68 1.92 -45.55
CA ILE A 537 -9.26 1.70 -44.21
C ILE A 537 -10.47 0.76 -44.29
N VAL A 538 -11.34 0.96 -45.29
CA VAL A 538 -12.55 0.15 -45.47
C VAL A 538 -12.19 -1.26 -45.92
N ASP A 539 -11.27 -1.40 -46.89
CA ASP A 539 -10.80 -2.70 -47.35
C ASP A 539 -10.03 -3.46 -46.25
N ALA A 540 -9.30 -2.75 -45.37
CA ALA A 540 -8.57 -3.36 -44.25
C ALA A 540 -9.49 -4.05 -43.26
N TRP A 541 -10.65 -3.45 -42.96
CA TRP A 541 -11.67 -4.10 -42.15
C TRP A 541 -12.45 -5.14 -42.94
N GLY A 542 -12.83 -4.84 -44.19
CA GLY A 542 -13.63 -5.70 -45.05
C GLY A 542 -12.97 -7.06 -45.34
N THR A 543 -11.66 -7.07 -45.56
CA THR A 543 -10.84 -8.29 -45.80
C THR A 543 -10.51 -9.06 -44.52
N PHE A 544 -10.89 -8.55 -43.34
CA PHE A 544 -10.62 -9.23 -42.09
C PHE A 544 -11.70 -10.29 -41.85
N GLU A 545 -11.39 -11.56 -42.11
CA GLU A 545 -12.37 -12.65 -41.96
C GLU A 545 -12.95 -12.75 -40.54
N LEU A 546 -14.21 -13.22 -40.42
CA LEU A 546 -14.89 -13.34 -39.14
C LEU A 546 -14.16 -14.29 -38.16
N SER A 547 -13.62 -15.40 -38.67
CA SER A 547 -12.82 -16.37 -37.90
C SER A 547 -11.58 -15.72 -37.28
N ALA A 548 -10.86 -14.90 -38.07
CA ALA A 548 -9.68 -14.16 -37.64
C ALA A 548 -10.04 -13.00 -36.69
N ARG A 549 -11.18 -12.32 -36.91
CA ARG A 549 -11.72 -11.31 -35.98
C ARG A 549 -11.97 -11.90 -34.60
N VAL A 550 -12.72 -13.00 -34.51
CA VAL A 550 -13.05 -13.65 -33.23
C VAL A 550 -11.77 -14.02 -32.48
N ARG A 551 -10.77 -14.55 -33.18
CA ARG A 551 -9.45 -14.90 -32.61
C ARG A 551 -8.71 -13.68 -32.06
N TYR A 552 -8.66 -12.59 -32.83
CA TYR A 552 -8.05 -11.33 -32.40
C TYR A 552 -8.77 -10.73 -31.17
N PHE A 553 -10.10 -10.63 -31.20
CA PHE A 553 -10.88 -10.12 -30.05
C PHE A 553 -10.68 -11.01 -28.83
N LYS A 554 -10.65 -12.34 -28.98
CA LYS A 554 -10.39 -13.27 -27.89
C LYS A 554 -9.04 -13.00 -27.22
N ILE A 555 -7.97 -12.82 -27.99
CA ILE A 555 -6.63 -12.50 -27.46
C ILE A 555 -6.65 -11.19 -26.66
N VAL A 556 -7.29 -10.16 -27.22
CA VAL A 556 -7.41 -8.84 -26.56
C VAL A 556 -8.18 -8.96 -25.24
N PHE A 557 -9.36 -9.61 -25.24
CA PHE A 557 -10.17 -9.80 -24.03
C PHE A 557 -9.47 -10.67 -22.97
N GLN A 558 -8.75 -11.72 -23.38
CA GLN A 558 -7.96 -12.53 -22.44
C GLN A 558 -6.86 -11.71 -21.78
N ALA A 559 -6.14 -10.86 -22.54
CA ALA A 559 -5.12 -9.99 -21.98
C ALA A 559 -5.72 -8.99 -20.98
N ILE A 560 -6.84 -8.36 -21.32
CA ILE A 560 -7.56 -7.43 -20.42
C ILE A 560 -7.99 -8.14 -19.14
N ALA A 561 -8.53 -9.35 -19.23
CA ALA A 561 -8.92 -10.12 -18.05
C ALA A 561 -7.73 -10.40 -17.13
N ILE A 562 -6.57 -10.78 -17.69
CA ILE A 562 -5.33 -10.98 -16.92
C ILE A 562 -4.86 -9.68 -16.28
N GLU A 563 -4.90 -8.56 -17.00
CA GLU A 563 -4.53 -7.24 -16.47
C GLU A 563 -5.43 -6.81 -15.31
N ILE A 564 -6.75 -7.05 -15.41
CA ILE A 564 -7.70 -6.78 -14.32
C ILE A 564 -7.36 -7.62 -13.10
N VAL A 565 -7.12 -8.93 -13.27
CA VAL A 565 -6.75 -9.82 -12.17
C VAL A 565 -5.45 -9.37 -11.49
N LEU A 566 -4.42 -9.04 -12.28
CA LEU A 566 -3.17 -8.50 -11.75
C LEU A 566 -3.39 -7.19 -10.99
N GLY A 567 -4.22 -6.29 -11.51
CA GLY A 567 -4.55 -5.03 -10.86
C GLY A 567 -5.29 -5.21 -9.52
N VAL A 568 -6.26 -6.13 -9.47
CA VAL A 568 -7.01 -6.44 -8.24
C VAL A 568 -6.11 -7.11 -7.21
N VAL A 569 -5.35 -8.14 -7.59
CA VAL A 569 -4.45 -8.85 -6.68
C VAL A 569 -3.35 -7.92 -6.16
N GLY A 570 -2.70 -7.17 -7.05
CA GLY A 570 -1.68 -6.20 -6.66
C GLY A 570 -2.25 -5.09 -5.77
N GLY A 571 -3.44 -4.58 -6.07
CA GLY A 571 -4.13 -3.60 -5.23
C GLY A 571 -4.46 -4.13 -3.83
N LEU A 572 -4.97 -5.37 -3.73
CA LEU A 572 -5.25 -6.01 -2.43
C LEU A 572 -3.98 -6.25 -1.61
N LEU A 573 -2.87 -6.64 -2.26
CA LEU A 573 -1.58 -6.81 -1.59
C LEU A 573 -1.04 -5.48 -1.06
N VAL A 574 -1.06 -4.42 -1.88
CA VAL A 574 -0.62 -3.10 -1.46
C VAL A 574 -1.50 -2.55 -0.34
N LEU A 575 -2.82 -2.78 -0.38
CA LEU A 575 -3.71 -2.42 0.73
C LEU A 575 -3.38 -3.20 2.00
N GLY A 576 -3.04 -4.49 1.89
CA GLY A 576 -2.58 -5.30 3.01
C GLY A 576 -1.25 -4.82 3.59
N GLU A 577 -0.28 -4.49 2.73
CA GLU A 577 1.03 -3.94 3.11
C GLU A 577 0.89 -2.55 3.75
N LEU A 578 0.02 -1.70 3.20
CA LEU A 578 -0.30 -0.39 3.76
C LEU A 578 -1.00 -0.53 5.11
N LYS A 579 -1.97 -1.45 5.22
CA LYS A 579 -2.62 -1.74 6.50
C LYS A 579 -1.62 -2.28 7.52
N TRP A 580 -0.70 -3.15 7.10
CA TRP A 580 0.37 -3.63 7.97
C TRP A 580 1.29 -2.48 8.40
N LEU A 581 1.68 -1.59 7.48
CA LEU A 581 2.50 -0.42 7.80
C LEU A 581 1.79 0.56 8.75
N LEU A 582 0.47 0.74 8.61
CA LEU A 582 -0.34 1.73 9.36
C LEU A 582 -0.98 1.20 10.65
N TYR A 583 -1.23 -0.10 10.77
CA TYR A 583 -2.02 -0.70 11.88
C TYR A 583 -1.29 -1.84 12.60
N SER A 584 -0.02 -2.12 12.29
CA SER A 584 0.79 -2.99 13.16
C SER A 584 1.38 -2.22 14.34
N HIS A 585 0.64 -1.22 14.83
CA HIS A 585 1.05 -0.29 15.87
C HIS A 585 0.51 -0.73 17.22
#